data_AF-A0A177BTI6-F1
#
_entry.id   AF-A0A177BTI6-F1
#
_cell.length_a   1.000
_cell.length_b   1.000
_cell.length_c   1.000
_cell.angle_alpha   90.00
_cell.angle_beta   90.00
_cell.angle_gamma   90.00
#
_symmetry.space_group_name_H-M   'P 1'
#
loop_
_entity.id
_entity.type
_entity.pdbx_description
1 polymer ?
#
loop_
_entity_poly.entity_id
_entity_poly.type
_entity_poly.pdbx_seq_one_letter_code
_entity_poly.pdbx_strand_id
1 'polypeptide(L)'
;MIEEHPKGATPVQVDWQSDQYWRNRRLSPAQLQVHDIRLEDSGWRTNSDEMLEMREVLSSTLLPALGNRDRLANAIPYEELTKNRSEQMNLRNLANEYGWMNCLRSKDVQQSVTDPESFRKCRWIHISSKFSDYLSGCLLALSDWNEKPSQVVTALQRLEHCVYQQERFSKHGRYFAPFFQYLHGGVVDKKDCTSDPMLLSVPFLDWSVEGEPPPLRFQIDPREGYQSSRSSSHLLRSILQHFYRLEDTADRESQQVFTKHKPWLTDRNLDLKVRRWYGHYPKSLNVDELWVLVIDARHIVTFSSNQSWKSRWPPLQLSARIMEISFRGIRNAFVNSSTEQDYTATTHVITCLSGSLGMLHRSFWSDIPLCLADRYASYLGHLQFRLHRSPSTSLVMHLLQVQEELNIIIQIMQQQMDLIKELQLASNSGRNRGYSHSSAREFHQQNATSIPRSGIATYRQMSFSHLSDPSAQLLENLQREYIDLCDLRDNSNTLINRTIQLVNIRLEDHGKAILVFTIITIIFLPLSFVSSFFGMNFADIRDMDRTQGFFWIIAGSLTAGTVAFAMFLAFYGSSILDWFIAWKENKKRRSRSKKTALKEAARGIKASGIKNFEVLDTMRPR
;
A
#
# COMPACT_ATOMS: atom_id res chain seq x y z
N MET A 1 -29.23 -39.29 19.72
CA MET A 1 -28.90 -38.61 20.98
C MET A 1 -28.38 -37.25 20.62
N ILE A 2 -29.17 -36.23 20.95
CA ILE A 2 -28.93 -34.82 20.64
C ILE A 2 -27.95 -34.32 21.70
N GLU A 3 -26.71 -33.99 21.33
CA GLU A 3 -25.87 -33.12 22.17
C GLU A 3 -26.18 -31.67 21.77
N GLU A 4 -27.19 -31.10 22.42
CA GLU A 4 -27.34 -29.65 22.48
C GLU A 4 -26.08 -29.09 23.17
N HIS A 5 -25.19 -28.45 22.42
CA HIS A 5 -24.17 -27.62 23.03
C HIS A 5 -24.85 -26.43 23.72
N PRO A 6 -24.78 -26.31 25.05
CA PRO A 6 -25.46 -25.23 25.76
C PRO A 6 -24.82 -23.89 25.36
N LYS A 7 -25.67 -22.91 25.04
CA LYS A 7 -25.28 -21.50 24.96
C LYS A 7 -24.64 -21.11 26.30
N GLY A 8 -23.31 -21.11 26.35
CA GLY A 8 -22.53 -20.84 27.57
C GLY A 8 -21.49 -21.89 27.95
N ALA A 9 -21.29 -22.97 27.17
CA ALA A 9 -20.13 -23.84 27.39
C ALA A 9 -18.84 -23.02 27.19
N THR A 10 -18.09 -22.81 28.28
CA THR A 10 -16.73 -22.28 28.21
C THR A 10 -15.95 -23.13 27.21
N PRO A 11 -15.36 -22.54 26.16
CA PRO A 11 -14.58 -23.31 25.19
C PRO A 11 -13.53 -24.09 25.96
N VAL A 12 -13.44 -25.41 25.70
CA VAL A 12 -12.40 -26.25 26.30
C VAL A 12 -11.07 -25.60 25.94
N GLN A 13 -10.40 -25.02 26.93
CA GLN A 13 -9.14 -24.34 26.73
C GLN A 13 -8.06 -25.40 26.53
N VAL A 14 -7.83 -25.76 25.26
CA VAL A 14 -6.79 -26.71 24.87
C VAL A 14 -5.46 -25.96 24.86
N ASP A 15 -4.52 -26.40 25.69
CA ASP A 15 -3.15 -25.93 25.60
C ASP A 15 -2.39 -26.66 24.49
N TRP A 16 -2.44 -26.09 23.29
CA TRP A 16 -1.72 -26.60 22.11
C TRP A 16 -0.21 -26.60 22.30
N GLN A 17 0.33 -25.76 23.20
CA GLN A 17 1.75 -25.77 23.51
C GLN A 17 2.13 -26.91 24.45
N SER A 18 1.20 -27.65 25.05
CA SER A 18 1.55 -28.81 25.88
C SER A 18 1.92 -30.05 25.05
N ASP A 19 1.35 -30.19 23.86
CA ASP A 19 1.55 -31.33 22.96
C ASP A 19 2.89 -31.20 22.20
N GLN A 20 3.73 -32.22 22.31
CA GLN A 20 5.03 -32.31 21.63
C GLN A 20 4.89 -32.25 20.10
N TYR A 21 3.78 -32.73 19.55
CA TYR A 21 3.51 -32.68 18.12
C TYR A 21 3.39 -31.24 17.61
N TRP A 22 2.68 -30.38 18.36
CA TRP A 22 2.44 -28.98 17.96
C TRP A 22 3.60 -28.06 18.32
N ARG A 23 4.34 -28.33 19.40
CA ARG A 23 5.61 -27.63 19.71
C ARG A 23 6.61 -27.70 18.57
N ASN A 24 6.57 -28.81 17.84
CA ASN A 24 7.47 -29.11 16.74
C ASN A 24 6.87 -28.74 15.37
N ARG A 25 5.99 -27.74 15.27
CA ARG A 25 5.42 -27.34 13.98
C ARG A 25 5.33 -25.83 13.88
N ARG A 26 5.48 -25.33 12.65
CA ARG A 26 5.32 -23.90 12.33
C ARG A 26 3.91 -23.41 12.55
N LEU A 27 2.92 -24.24 12.23
CA LEU A 27 1.49 -23.94 12.37
C LEU A 27 0.78 -24.95 13.27
N SER A 28 -0.07 -24.41 14.14
CA SER A 28 -1.00 -25.15 15.00
C SER A 28 -2.44 -24.68 14.76
N PRO A 29 -3.45 -25.50 15.09
CA PRO A 29 -4.86 -25.13 14.95
C PRO A 29 -5.24 -23.83 15.66
N ALA A 30 -4.59 -23.47 16.77
CA ALA A 30 -4.83 -22.22 17.49
C ALA A 30 -4.35 -20.96 16.76
N GLN A 31 -3.50 -21.10 15.75
CA GLN A 31 -2.99 -19.98 14.95
C GLN A 31 -3.82 -19.74 13.68
N LEU A 32 -4.78 -20.63 13.38
CA LEU A 32 -5.67 -20.53 12.24
C LEU A 32 -7.03 -19.96 12.68
N GLN A 33 -7.55 -19.00 11.92
CA GLN A 33 -8.93 -18.57 12.05
C GLN A 33 -9.76 -19.26 10.98
N VAL A 34 -10.55 -20.27 11.38
CA VAL A 34 -11.35 -21.06 10.45
C VAL A 34 -12.81 -20.61 10.54
N HIS A 35 -13.41 -20.34 9.39
CA HIS A 35 -14.79 -19.92 9.28
C HIS A 35 -15.51 -20.79 8.25
N ASP A 36 -16.67 -21.31 8.64
CA ASP A 36 -17.54 -22.08 7.76
C ASP A 36 -18.70 -21.20 7.31
N ILE A 37 -18.93 -21.18 6.00
CA ILE A 37 -20.02 -20.47 5.35
C ILE A 37 -21.10 -21.50 5.04
N ARG A 38 -22.28 -21.29 5.62
CA ARG A 38 -23.42 -22.22 5.56
C ARG A 38 -24.74 -21.49 5.36
N LEU A 39 -25.73 -22.18 4.83
CA LEU A 39 -27.11 -21.70 4.80
C LEU A 39 -27.76 -22.02 6.15
N GLU A 40 -28.34 -21.01 6.79
CA GLU A 40 -29.10 -21.13 8.04
C GLU A 40 -30.52 -20.58 7.86
N ASP A 41 -31.48 -21.18 8.54
CA ASP A 41 -32.82 -20.61 8.67
C ASP A 41 -32.77 -19.36 9.55
N SER A 42 -33.29 -18.25 9.03
CA SER A 42 -33.49 -17.03 9.80
C SER A 42 -34.63 -17.26 10.80
N GLY A 43 -34.35 -17.91 11.93
CA GLY A 43 -35.35 -18.29 12.96
C GLY A 43 -36.14 -17.14 13.61
N TRP A 44 -36.01 -15.91 13.10
CA TRP A 44 -36.72 -14.70 13.52
C TRP A 44 -37.74 -14.20 12.49
N ARG A 45 -37.73 -14.70 11.24
CA ARG A 45 -38.68 -14.30 10.20
C ARG A 45 -39.66 -15.44 9.95
N THR A 46 -40.94 -15.18 10.22
CA THR A 46 -42.05 -16.14 10.06
C THR A 46 -42.34 -16.54 8.60
N ASN A 47 -41.65 -15.95 7.63
CA ASN A 47 -41.67 -16.36 6.23
C ASN A 47 -40.24 -16.66 5.79
N SER A 48 -40.05 -17.89 5.31
CA SER A 48 -38.81 -18.56 4.88
C SER A 48 -37.94 -17.70 3.95
N ASP A 49 -36.82 -17.20 4.44
CA ASP A 49 -35.68 -16.86 3.59
C ASP A 49 -34.44 -17.51 4.20
N GLU A 50 -33.89 -18.50 3.50
CA GLU A 50 -32.59 -19.10 3.80
C GLU A 50 -31.53 -17.98 3.77
N MET A 51 -30.70 -17.89 4.81
CA MET A 51 -29.68 -16.85 4.91
C MET A 51 -28.28 -17.45 4.97
N LEU A 52 -27.37 -16.88 4.18
CA LEU A 52 -25.96 -17.25 4.22
C LEU A 52 -25.30 -16.71 5.51
N GLU A 53 -24.80 -17.59 6.36
CA GLU A 53 -24.13 -17.22 7.61
C GLU A 53 -22.70 -17.72 7.65
N MET A 54 -21.84 -16.96 8.34
CA MET A 54 -20.44 -17.30 8.55
C MET A 54 -20.21 -17.59 10.03
N ARG A 55 -19.77 -18.81 10.34
CA ARG A 55 -19.53 -19.27 11.71
C ARG A 55 -18.07 -19.57 11.94
N GLU A 56 -17.53 -19.02 13.02
CA GLU A 56 -16.18 -19.33 13.50
C GLU A 56 -16.12 -20.77 14.04
N VAL A 57 -15.17 -21.55 13.53
CA VAL A 57 -14.87 -22.91 13.99
C VAL A 57 -13.75 -22.83 15.00
N LEU A 58 -14.07 -23.12 16.26
CA LEU A 58 -13.09 -23.11 17.34
C LEU A 58 -12.06 -24.23 17.14
N SER A 59 -10.80 -23.96 17.45
CA SER A 59 -9.73 -24.96 17.34
C SER A 59 -10.01 -26.23 18.17
N SER A 60 -10.73 -26.10 19.29
CA SER A 60 -11.13 -27.22 20.15
C SER A 60 -12.08 -28.21 19.47
N THR A 61 -12.93 -27.76 18.52
CA THR A 61 -13.87 -28.66 17.82
C THR A 61 -13.18 -29.52 16.77
N LEU A 62 -11.94 -29.20 16.40
CA LEU A 62 -11.14 -29.95 15.44
C LEU A 62 -10.47 -31.19 16.06
N LEU A 63 -10.45 -31.33 17.39
CA LEU A 63 -9.76 -32.43 18.09
C LEU A 63 -10.12 -33.83 17.58
N PRO A 64 -11.40 -34.20 17.37
CA PRO A 64 -11.74 -35.53 16.85
C PRO A 64 -11.18 -35.76 15.43
N ALA A 65 -11.23 -34.74 14.58
CA ALA A 65 -10.72 -34.81 13.21
C ALA A 65 -9.18 -34.91 13.17
N LEU A 66 -8.49 -34.29 14.14
CA LEU A 66 -7.04 -34.33 14.30
C LEU A 66 -6.52 -35.72 14.70
N GLY A 67 -7.38 -36.65 15.14
CA GLY A 67 -6.98 -38.06 15.33
C GLY A 67 -6.44 -38.70 14.04
N ASN A 68 -6.87 -38.21 12.87
CA ASN A 68 -6.42 -38.66 11.56
C ASN A 68 -5.40 -37.72 10.91
N ARG A 69 -4.65 -36.92 11.69
CA ARG A 69 -3.71 -35.91 11.20
C ARG A 69 -2.63 -36.42 10.24
N ASP A 70 -2.16 -37.65 10.41
CA ASP A 70 -1.09 -38.23 9.59
C ASP A 70 -1.62 -38.96 8.34
N ARG A 71 -2.95 -38.98 8.14
CA ARG A 71 -3.59 -39.69 7.02
C ARG A 71 -3.03 -39.27 5.67
N LEU A 72 -2.89 -37.96 5.44
CA LEU A 72 -2.43 -37.46 4.15
C LEU A 72 -0.95 -37.82 3.91
N ALA A 73 -0.09 -37.62 4.92
CA ALA A 73 1.32 -37.95 4.81
C ALA A 73 1.56 -39.43 4.51
N ASN A 74 0.69 -40.31 5.00
CA ASN A 74 0.77 -41.75 4.73
C ASN A 74 0.13 -42.17 3.40
N ALA A 75 -0.78 -41.36 2.84
CA ALA A 75 -1.56 -41.72 1.65
C ALA A 75 -0.92 -41.29 0.33
N ILE A 76 0.03 -40.35 0.34
CA ILE A 76 0.63 -39.81 -0.90
C ILE A 76 1.62 -40.83 -1.52
N PRO A 77 1.44 -41.28 -2.77
CA PRO A 77 2.36 -42.19 -3.45
C PRO A 77 3.56 -41.40 -4.02
N TYR A 78 4.54 -41.08 -3.17
CA TYR A 78 5.69 -40.24 -3.54
C TYR A 78 6.50 -40.76 -4.73
N GLU A 79 6.64 -42.08 -4.88
CA GLU A 79 7.47 -42.72 -5.92
C GLU A 79 6.81 -42.69 -7.31
N GLU A 80 5.48 -42.70 -7.37
CA GLU A 80 4.72 -42.71 -8.62
C GLU A 80 4.57 -41.30 -9.21
N LEU A 81 4.55 -40.27 -8.35
CA LEU A 81 4.27 -38.89 -8.75
C LEU A 81 5.46 -38.19 -9.39
N THR A 82 6.68 -38.50 -8.97
CA THR A 82 7.87 -37.82 -9.46
C THR A 82 9.09 -38.71 -9.36
N LYS A 83 9.92 -38.72 -10.42
CA LYS A 83 11.22 -39.43 -10.43
C LYS A 83 12.36 -38.65 -9.75
N ASN A 84 12.16 -37.36 -9.48
CA ASN A 84 13.18 -36.49 -8.87
C ASN A 84 13.24 -36.70 -7.36
N ARG A 85 14.39 -37.16 -6.87
CA ARG A 85 14.59 -37.44 -5.43
C ARG A 85 14.47 -36.19 -4.53
N SER A 86 14.89 -35.02 -5.03
CA SER A 86 14.78 -33.75 -4.29
C SER A 86 13.33 -33.32 -4.08
N GLU A 87 12.52 -33.44 -5.13
CA GLU A 87 11.09 -33.10 -5.12
C GLU A 87 10.29 -34.07 -4.24
N GLN A 88 10.62 -35.37 -4.30
CA GLN A 88 10.08 -36.36 -3.36
C GLN A 88 10.36 -35.99 -1.91
N MET A 89 11.61 -35.60 -1.59
CA MET A 89 11.97 -35.18 -0.24
C MET A 89 11.23 -33.90 0.19
N ASN A 90 11.09 -32.93 -0.73
CA ASN A 90 10.34 -31.70 -0.47
C ASN A 90 8.87 -31.99 -0.17
N LEU A 91 8.21 -32.78 -1.01
CA LEU A 91 6.81 -33.20 -0.82
C LEU A 91 6.62 -33.96 0.49
N ARG A 92 7.56 -34.84 0.86
CA ARG A 92 7.53 -35.56 2.13
C ARG A 92 7.67 -34.60 3.31
N ASN A 93 8.56 -33.61 3.24
CA ASN A 93 8.70 -32.60 4.28
C ASN A 93 7.43 -31.75 4.43
N LEU A 94 6.86 -31.29 3.31
CA LEU A 94 5.61 -30.52 3.30
C LEU A 94 4.43 -31.33 3.84
N ALA A 95 4.28 -32.58 3.41
CA ALA A 95 3.22 -33.46 3.91
C ALA A 95 3.40 -33.78 5.40
N ASN A 96 4.65 -34.01 5.83
CA ASN A 96 4.95 -34.21 7.23
C ASN A 96 4.62 -32.96 8.05
N GLU A 97 4.84 -31.74 7.56
CA GLU A 97 4.66 -30.48 8.29
C GLU A 97 3.24 -29.92 8.25
N TYR A 98 2.56 -29.98 7.11
CA TYR A 98 1.25 -29.37 6.89
C TYR A 98 0.13 -30.39 6.65
N GLY A 99 0.44 -31.67 6.44
CA GLY A 99 -0.54 -32.69 6.06
C GLY A 99 -1.71 -32.87 7.02
N TRP A 100 -1.54 -32.50 8.29
CA TRP A 100 -2.61 -32.45 9.28
C TRP A 100 -3.76 -31.53 8.89
N MET A 101 -3.50 -30.45 8.13
CA MET A 101 -4.53 -29.50 7.70
C MET A 101 -5.53 -30.12 6.72
N ASN A 102 -5.26 -31.32 6.19
CA ASN A 102 -6.21 -32.07 5.39
C ASN A 102 -7.51 -32.38 6.15
N CYS A 103 -7.46 -32.43 7.49
CA CYS A 103 -8.67 -32.55 8.32
C CYS A 103 -9.61 -31.35 8.20
N LEU A 104 -9.12 -30.20 7.70
CA LEU A 104 -9.92 -29.02 7.43
C LEU A 104 -10.64 -29.09 6.09
N ARG A 105 -10.38 -30.10 5.26
CA ARG A 105 -11.11 -30.28 4.00
C ARG A 105 -12.51 -30.85 4.30
N SER A 106 -13.56 -30.15 3.86
CA SER A 106 -14.92 -30.71 3.82
C SER A 106 -15.20 -31.24 2.41
N LYS A 107 -15.64 -32.49 2.29
CA LYS A 107 -16.02 -33.09 0.99
C LYS A 107 -17.49 -32.88 0.64
N ASP A 108 -18.31 -32.46 1.60
CA ASP A 108 -19.76 -32.39 1.42
C ASP A 108 -20.25 -30.99 1.04
N VAL A 109 -21.24 -30.92 0.15
CA VAL A 109 -21.77 -29.67 -0.40
C VAL A 109 -23.14 -29.39 0.20
N GLN A 110 -23.30 -28.21 0.78
CA GLN A 110 -24.62 -27.76 1.21
C GLN A 110 -25.38 -27.20 0.01
N GLN A 111 -26.51 -27.80 -0.33
CA GLN A 111 -27.43 -27.32 -1.36
C GLN A 111 -28.63 -26.60 -0.74
N SER A 112 -29.13 -27.09 0.40
CA SER A 112 -30.31 -26.56 1.09
C SER A 112 -30.09 -26.38 2.60
N VAL A 113 -30.99 -25.67 3.28
CA VAL A 113 -30.92 -25.53 4.75
C VAL A 113 -31.23 -26.83 5.50
N THR A 114 -31.97 -27.77 4.89
CA THR A 114 -32.31 -29.06 5.53
C THR A 114 -31.16 -30.06 5.53
N ASP A 115 -30.07 -29.74 4.80
CA ASP A 115 -28.88 -30.57 4.77
C ASP A 115 -28.22 -30.65 6.16
N PRO A 116 -27.62 -31.80 6.52
CA PRO A 116 -26.92 -31.96 7.79
C PRO A 116 -25.81 -30.92 8.01
N GLU A 117 -25.51 -30.56 9.27
CA GLU A 117 -24.48 -29.55 9.61
C GLU A 117 -23.05 -29.87 9.12
N SER A 118 -22.78 -31.12 8.71
CA SER A 118 -21.52 -31.49 8.08
C SER A 118 -21.34 -30.84 6.69
N PHE A 119 -22.44 -30.46 6.04
CA PHE A 119 -22.44 -29.92 4.68
C PHE A 119 -22.23 -28.41 4.73
N ARG A 120 -21.38 -27.90 3.84
CA ARG A 120 -20.96 -26.48 3.85
C ARG A 120 -20.83 -25.95 2.44
N LYS A 121 -21.09 -24.65 2.26
CA LYS A 121 -20.89 -23.97 0.96
C LYS A 121 -19.41 -23.70 0.72
N CYS A 122 -18.76 -23.06 1.67
CA CYS A 122 -17.35 -22.67 1.56
C CYS A 122 -16.71 -22.60 2.96
N ARG A 123 -15.43 -22.95 3.05
CA ARG A 123 -14.59 -22.84 4.24
C ARG A 123 -13.49 -21.83 3.96
N TRP A 124 -13.48 -20.79 4.78
CA TRP A 124 -12.46 -19.75 4.77
C TRP A 124 -11.48 -19.93 5.92
N ILE A 125 -10.20 -20.03 5.61
CA ILE A 125 -9.12 -20.14 6.58
C ILE A 125 -8.28 -18.86 6.49
N HIS A 126 -8.17 -18.13 7.58
CA HIS A 126 -7.33 -16.95 7.65
C HIS A 126 -6.09 -17.20 8.51
N ILE A 127 -4.92 -16.89 7.94
CA ILE A 127 -3.60 -17.04 8.57
C ILE A 127 -2.98 -15.66 8.71
N SER A 128 -2.72 -15.24 9.94
CA SER A 128 -2.13 -13.94 10.24
C SER A 128 -0.59 -13.96 10.15
N SER A 129 -0.07 -14.49 9.05
CA SER A 129 1.38 -14.61 8.82
C SER A 129 1.74 -14.44 7.35
N LYS A 130 3.02 -14.14 7.09
CA LYS A 130 3.55 -13.68 5.79
C LYS A 130 4.82 -14.42 5.38
N PHE A 131 4.83 -15.73 5.59
CA PHE A 131 5.85 -16.63 5.06
C PHE A 131 5.34 -17.29 3.78
N SER A 132 6.08 -17.13 2.69
CA SER A 132 5.74 -17.73 1.40
C SER A 132 5.72 -19.27 1.46
N ASP A 133 6.54 -19.88 2.33
CA ASP A 133 6.53 -21.33 2.61
C ASP A 133 5.16 -21.87 3.03
N TYR A 134 4.31 -21.05 3.65
CA TYR A 134 2.97 -21.50 4.06
C TYR A 134 2.02 -21.69 2.87
N LEU A 135 2.29 -21.04 1.73
CA LEU A 135 1.46 -21.17 0.53
C LEU A 135 1.52 -22.60 -0.01
N SER A 136 2.73 -23.17 -0.15
CA SER A 136 2.92 -24.54 -0.65
C SER A 136 2.38 -25.58 0.33
N GLY A 137 2.59 -25.37 1.64
CA GLY A 137 2.01 -26.19 2.70
C GLY A 137 0.47 -26.22 2.67
N CYS A 138 -0.16 -25.05 2.56
CA CYS A 138 -1.62 -24.94 2.49
C CYS A 138 -2.19 -25.56 1.21
N LEU A 139 -1.54 -25.33 0.05
CA LEU A 139 -1.96 -25.93 -1.21
C LEU A 139 -1.92 -27.47 -1.13
N LEU A 140 -0.77 -28.01 -0.72
CA LEU A 140 -0.60 -29.46 -0.57
C LEU A 140 -1.63 -30.09 0.39
N ALA A 141 -1.83 -29.48 1.55
CA ALA A 141 -2.63 -30.08 2.60
C ALA A 141 -4.14 -30.02 2.31
N LEU A 142 -4.60 -28.96 1.63
CA LEU A 142 -6.03 -28.75 1.37
C LEU A 142 -6.47 -29.28 0.00
N SER A 143 -5.58 -29.60 -0.93
CA SER A 143 -5.93 -30.20 -2.22
C SER A 143 -6.53 -31.61 -2.09
N ASP A 144 -7.34 -32.03 -3.07
CA ASP A 144 -7.84 -33.41 -3.13
C ASP A 144 -6.83 -34.34 -3.81
N TRP A 145 -6.30 -35.27 -3.04
CA TRP A 145 -5.35 -36.28 -3.54
C TRP A 145 -6.05 -37.52 -4.12
N ASN A 146 -7.37 -37.66 -3.93
CA ASN A 146 -8.12 -38.83 -4.41
C ASN A 146 -8.49 -38.74 -5.90
N GLU A 147 -8.66 -37.53 -6.44
CA GLU A 147 -9.11 -37.36 -7.83
C GLU A 147 -7.94 -37.38 -8.81
N LYS A 148 -7.02 -36.40 -8.71
CA LYS A 148 -5.92 -36.19 -9.67
C LYS A 148 -4.65 -35.73 -8.95
N PRO A 149 -3.83 -36.63 -8.39
CA PRO A 149 -2.66 -36.23 -7.61
C PRO A 149 -1.53 -35.60 -8.46
N SER A 150 -1.41 -35.97 -9.73
CA SER A 150 -0.44 -35.35 -10.67
C SER A 150 -0.73 -33.87 -10.94
N GLN A 151 -2.00 -33.50 -10.91
CA GLN A 151 -2.48 -32.14 -11.05
C GLN A 151 -2.09 -31.28 -9.84
N VAL A 152 -2.18 -31.84 -8.63
CA VAL A 152 -1.75 -31.16 -7.40
C VAL A 152 -0.24 -30.87 -7.43
N VAL A 153 0.57 -31.84 -7.85
CA VAL A 153 2.03 -31.64 -8.01
C VAL A 153 2.35 -30.56 -9.04
N THR A 154 1.66 -30.57 -10.18
CA THR A 154 1.82 -29.52 -11.21
C THR A 154 1.44 -28.13 -10.67
N ALA A 155 0.36 -28.05 -9.89
CA ALA A 155 -0.07 -26.81 -9.25
C ALA A 155 0.95 -26.31 -8.21
N LEU A 156 1.57 -27.21 -7.44
CA LEU A 156 2.64 -26.88 -6.50
C LEU A 156 3.88 -26.33 -7.21
N GLN A 157 4.34 -26.97 -8.29
CA GLN A 157 5.47 -26.47 -9.09
C GLN A 157 5.17 -25.08 -9.66
N ARG A 158 3.96 -24.88 -10.17
CA ARG A 158 3.53 -23.57 -10.69
C ARG A 158 3.39 -22.52 -9.60
N LEU A 159 2.97 -22.90 -8.40
CA LEU A 159 2.94 -22.02 -7.24
C LEU A 159 4.34 -21.54 -6.87
N GLU A 160 5.31 -22.46 -6.76
CA GLU A 160 6.70 -22.10 -6.45
C GLU A 160 7.29 -21.16 -7.51
N HIS A 161 7.03 -21.45 -8.79
CA HIS A 161 7.42 -20.57 -9.88
C HIS A 161 6.72 -19.21 -9.84
N CYS A 162 5.43 -19.17 -9.54
CA CYS A 162 4.65 -17.94 -9.36
C CYS A 162 5.24 -17.07 -8.23
N VAL A 163 5.50 -17.67 -7.07
CA VAL A 163 6.14 -17.00 -5.94
C VAL A 163 7.49 -16.43 -6.36
N TYR A 164 8.37 -17.24 -6.98
CA TYR A 164 9.68 -16.77 -7.44
C TYR A 164 9.61 -15.62 -8.45
N GLN A 165 8.63 -15.64 -9.37
CA GLN A 165 8.48 -14.60 -10.39
C GLN A 165 7.95 -13.28 -9.82
N GLN A 166 7.02 -13.36 -8.87
CA GLN A 166 6.28 -12.21 -8.36
C GLN A 166 6.89 -11.62 -7.08
N GLU A 167 7.69 -12.39 -6.35
CA GLU A 167 8.44 -11.94 -5.19
C GLU A 167 9.55 -10.98 -5.63
N ARG A 168 9.58 -9.81 -5.00
CA ARG A 168 10.54 -8.75 -5.27
C ARG A 168 11.26 -8.38 -3.98
N PHE A 169 12.46 -7.83 -4.15
CA PHE A 169 13.29 -7.39 -3.04
C PHE A 169 13.32 -5.86 -2.97
N SER A 170 13.18 -5.34 -1.76
CA SER A 170 13.42 -3.94 -1.46
C SER A 170 14.39 -3.82 -0.28
N LYS A 171 14.90 -2.62 -0.01
CA LYS A 171 15.66 -2.32 1.21
C LYS A 171 14.83 -2.60 2.48
N HIS A 172 13.51 -2.57 2.34
CA HIS A 172 12.51 -2.77 3.40
C HIS A 172 11.90 -4.19 3.37
N GLY A 173 12.67 -5.20 2.94
CA GLY A 173 12.25 -6.61 2.93
C GLY A 173 11.61 -7.08 1.62
N ARG A 174 11.10 -8.33 1.62
CA ARG A 174 10.49 -8.96 0.45
C ARG A 174 9.02 -8.58 0.28
N TYR A 175 8.53 -8.52 -0.95
CA TYR A 175 7.16 -8.11 -1.21
C TYR A 175 6.63 -8.74 -2.50
N PHE A 176 5.32 -8.88 -2.63
CA PHE A 176 4.71 -9.26 -3.89
C PHE A 176 4.27 -8.04 -4.68
N ALA A 177 4.54 -8.03 -5.98
CA ALA A 177 3.77 -7.17 -6.88
C ALA A 177 2.27 -7.58 -6.82
N PRO A 178 1.33 -6.68 -7.13
CA PRO A 178 -0.06 -7.09 -7.35
C PRO A 178 -0.13 -8.04 -8.55
N PHE A 179 -0.72 -9.21 -8.38
CA PHE A 179 -0.90 -10.18 -9.47
C PHE A 179 -2.04 -11.15 -9.19
N PHE A 180 -2.56 -11.73 -10.26
CA PHE A 180 -3.54 -12.80 -10.26
C PHE A 180 -3.06 -13.92 -11.19
N GLN A 181 -3.02 -15.17 -10.71
CA GLN A 181 -2.58 -16.31 -11.53
C GLN A 181 -3.30 -17.61 -11.15
N TYR A 182 -3.78 -18.33 -12.15
CA TYR A 182 -4.22 -19.72 -12.01
C TYR A 182 -3.03 -20.68 -11.93
N LEU A 183 -3.12 -21.65 -11.02
CA LEU A 183 -2.07 -22.63 -10.75
C LEU A 183 -2.25 -23.90 -11.58
N HIS A 184 -3.42 -24.13 -12.17
CA HIS A 184 -3.62 -25.11 -13.23
C HIS A 184 -3.40 -24.49 -14.61
N GLY A 185 -2.98 -25.28 -15.59
CA GLY A 185 -2.98 -24.79 -16.98
C GLY A 185 -2.78 -25.89 -17.99
N GLY A 186 -3.58 -26.93 -17.86
CA GLY A 186 -3.97 -27.75 -19.00
C GLY A 186 -5.08 -27.07 -19.81
N VAL A 187 -5.40 -27.65 -20.96
CA VAL A 187 -6.61 -27.32 -21.73
C VAL A 187 -7.80 -27.42 -20.79
N VAL A 188 -8.41 -26.28 -20.51
CA VAL A 188 -9.56 -26.13 -19.62
C VAL A 188 -10.66 -27.09 -20.06
N ASP A 189 -10.91 -28.14 -19.28
CA ASP A 189 -12.19 -28.84 -19.37
C ASP A 189 -13.24 -27.85 -18.88
N LYS A 190 -14.00 -27.30 -19.84
CA LYS A 190 -14.83 -26.09 -19.75
C LYS A 190 -15.94 -26.12 -18.68
N LYS A 191 -16.10 -27.22 -17.94
CA LYS A 191 -17.11 -27.38 -16.89
C LYS A 191 -16.63 -26.99 -15.48
N ASP A 192 -15.31 -26.97 -15.24
CA ASP A 192 -14.75 -26.90 -13.88
C ASP A 192 -13.94 -25.61 -13.59
N CYS A 193 -14.07 -24.53 -14.38
CA CYS A 193 -13.30 -23.29 -14.14
C CYS A 193 -13.51 -22.66 -12.74
N THR A 194 -14.57 -23.04 -12.01
CA THR A 194 -14.85 -22.56 -10.65
C THR A 194 -14.04 -23.30 -9.58
N SER A 195 -13.38 -24.42 -9.92
CA SER A 195 -12.62 -25.26 -9.00
C SER A 195 -11.09 -25.17 -9.17
N ASP A 196 -10.60 -24.37 -10.14
CA ASP A 196 -9.17 -24.27 -10.38
C ASP A 196 -8.45 -23.50 -9.26
N PRO A 197 -7.33 -24.04 -8.75
CA PRO A 197 -6.54 -23.35 -7.75
C PRO A 197 -5.94 -22.07 -8.34
N MET A 198 -5.97 -20.99 -7.57
CA MET A 198 -5.42 -19.69 -7.97
C MET A 198 -4.73 -19.00 -6.80
N LEU A 199 -3.72 -18.21 -7.13
CA LEU A 199 -3.03 -17.32 -6.19
C LEU A 199 -3.22 -15.86 -6.64
N LEU A 200 -3.56 -15.03 -5.67
CA LEU A 200 -3.76 -13.59 -5.83
C LEU A 200 -2.98 -12.87 -4.73
N SER A 201 -2.30 -11.78 -5.09
CA SER A 201 -1.74 -10.83 -4.14
C SER A 201 -2.23 -9.43 -4.46
N VAL A 202 -2.71 -8.71 -3.46
CA VAL A 202 -3.13 -7.31 -3.59
C VAL A 202 -2.58 -6.46 -2.44
N PRO A 203 -1.91 -5.32 -2.72
CA PRO A 203 -1.57 -4.36 -1.70
C PRO A 203 -2.82 -3.60 -1.26
N PHE A 204 -3.01 -3.39 0.03
CA PHE A 204 -4.09 -2.58 0.58
C PHE A 204 -3.58 -1.61 1.63
N LEU A 205 -4.30 -0.50 1.79
CA LEU A 205 -3.96 0.56 2.72
C LEU A 205 -4.62 0.31 4.06
N ASP A 206 -3.84 0.46 5.12
CA ASP A 206 -4.32 0.30 6.48
C ASP A 206 -3.60 1.28 7.41
N TRP A 207 -4.32 1.78 8.41
CA TRP A 207 -3.74 2.70 9.37
C TRP A 207 -3.03 1.92 10.49
N SER A 208 -2.05 2.56 11.10
CA SER A 208 -1.43 2.05 12.33
C SER A 208 -1.27 3.13 13.40
N VAL A 209 -0.97 2.65 14.61
CA VAL A 209 -0.78 3.46 15.81
C VAL A 209 0.70 3.86 15.91
N GLU A 210 0.98 4.89 16.71
CA GLU A 210 2.35 5.32 17.00
C GLU A 210 3.17 4.19 17.64
N GLY A 211 4.40 4.00 17.15
CA GLY A 211 5.35 3.02 17.66
C GLY A 211 5.78 2.03 16.59
N GLU A 212 6.73 1.16 16.94
CA GLU A 212 7.02 0.00 16.10
C GLU A 212 5.79 -0.93 16.11
N PRO A 213 5.33 -1.43 14.95
CA PRO A 213 4.27 -2.42 14.93
C PRO A 213 4.73 -3.60 15.80
N PRO A 214 3.88 -4.11 16.73
CA PRO A 214 4.28 -5.26 17.51
C PRO A 214 4.64 -6.39 16.55
N PRO A 215 5.61 -7.25 16.93
CA PRO A 215 5.94 -8.40 16.10
C PRO A 215 4.64 -9.13 15.77
N LEU A 216 4.43 -9.46 14.49
CA LEU A 216 3.19 -10.10 14.10
C LEU A 216 3.05 -11.34 14.97
N ARG A 217 1.91 -11.47 15.68
CA ARG A 217 1.69 -12.48 16.73
C ARG A 217 1.99 -13.92 16.25
N PHE A 218 2.02 -14.13 14.93
CA PHE A 218 2.22 -15.41 14.26
C PHE A 218 3.38 -15.40 13.24
N GLN A 219 4.26 -14.40 13.28
CA GLN A 219 5.56 -14.46 12.58
C GLN A 219 6.65 -15.16 13.40
N ILE A 220 6.40 -15.43 14.68
CA ILE A 220 7.37 -16.09 15.54
C ILE A 220 7.13 -17.59 15.40
N ASP A 221 7.92 -18.28 14.57
CA ASP A 221 8.08 -19.73 14.72
C ASP A 221 8.64 -19.96 16.14
N PRO A 222 7.92 -20.69 17.01
CA PRO A 222 8.39 -20.97 18.37
C PRO A 222 9.78 -21.60 18.39
N ARG A 223 10.21 -22.23 17.29
CA ARG A 223 11.49 -22.92 17.13
C ARG A 223 12.65 -22.01 16.76
N GLU A 224 12.38 -20.93 16.03
CA GLU A 224 13.42 -20.07 15.44
C GLU A 224 13.71 -18.83 16.31
N GLY A 225 12.91 -18.57 17.34
CA GLY A 225 13.03 -17.38 18.19
C GLY A 225 12.97 -16.07 17.37
N TYR A 226 13.38 -14.95 17.98
CA TYR A 226 13.45 -13.64 17.29
C TYR A 226 14.55 -13.56 16.20
N GLN A 227 15.31 -14.63 15.94
CA GLN A 227 16.57 -14.56 15.20
C GLN A 227 16.47 -14.84 13.68
N SER A 228 15.41 -15.49 13.20
CA SER A 228 15.27 -15.88 11.77
C SER A 228 14.52 -14.85 10.90
N SER A 229 13.71 -13.98 11.51
CA SER A 229 12.74 -13.12 10.82
C SER A 229 13.30 -11.88 10.12
N ARG A 230 14.62 -11.63 10.15
CA ARG A 230 15.22 -10.39 9.64
C ARG A 230 15.45 -10.32 8.12
N SER A 231 15.25 -11.39 7.33
CA SER A 231 15.58 -11.35 5.89
C SER A 231 14.64 -12.03 4.89
N SER A 232 13.57 -12.73 5.32
CA SER A 232 12.75 -13.54 4.41
C SER A 232 11.25 -13.26 4.42
N SER A 233 10.73 -12.45 5.35
CA SER A 233 9.29 -12.23 5.47
C SER A 233 8.81 -10.96 4.75
N HIS A 234 7.54 -10.98 4.32
CA HIS A 234 6.91 -9.79 3.77
C HIS A 234 6.48 -8.87 4.92
N LEU A 235 7.28 -7.83 5.14
CA LEU A 235 7.06 -6.86 6.20
C LEU A 235 6.04 -5.80 5.79
N LEU A 236 5.34 -5.28 6.79
CA LEU A 236 4.46 -4.13 6.66
C LEU A 236 5.29 -2.87 6.37
N ARG A 237 4.84 -2.02 5.44
CA ARG A 237 5.59 -0.85 5.00
C ARG A 237 4.78 0.43 5.14
N SER A 238 5.45 1.56 5.34
CA SER A 238 4.81 2.86 5.11
C SER A 238 4.52 3.07 3.62
N ILE A 239 3.66 4.04 3.29
CA ILE A 239 3.44 4.43 1.88
C ILE A 239 4.74 4.85 1.17
N LEU A 240 5.65 5.52 1.87
CA LEU A 240 6.93 5.95 1.31
C LEU A 240 7.85 4.76 1.09
N GLN A 241 7.96 3.84 2.04
CA GLN A 241 8.76 2.61 1.90
C GLN A 241 8.25 1.70 0.77
N HIS A 242 6.93 1.68 0.55
CA HIS A 242 6.33 0.93 -0.55
C HIS A 242 6.73 1.49 -1.93
N PHE A 243 6.76 2.82 -2.05
CA PHE A 243 7.14 3.50 -3.30
C PHE A 243 8.66 3.55 -3.50
N TYR A 244 9.42 4.02 -2.50
CA TYR A 244 10.87 4.15 -2.52
C TYR A 244 11.56 2.86 -2.06
N ARG A 245 11.55 1.87 -2.94
CA ARG A 245 12.01 0.51 -2.64
C ARG A 245 13.50 0.40 -2.30
N LEU A 246 14.33 1.25 -2.88
CA LEU A 246 15.80 1.15 -2.76
C LEU A 246 16.38 2.19 -1.80
N GLU A 247 15.60 3.19 -1.39
CA GLU A 247 16.06 4.34 -0.63
C GLU A 247 15.69 4.20 0.85
N ASP A 248 16.43 4.90 1.70
CA ASP A 248 16.00 5.11 3.09
C ASP A 248 14.95 6.20 3.15
N THR A 249 13.84 5.96 3.83
CA THR A 249 12.76 6.93 4.00
C THR A 249 12.63 7.42 5.44
N ALA A 250 13.47 6.94 6.36
CA ALA A 250 13.34 7.16 7.80
C ALA A 250 13.28 8.65 8.21
N ASP A 251 14.04 9.51 7.53
CA ASP A 251 14.05 10.96 7.73
C ASP A 251 12.73 11.63 7.32
N ARG A 252 12.04 11.05 6.32
CA ARG A 252 10.78 11.56 5.75
C ARG A 252 9.53 10.98 6.41
N GLU A 253 9.61 9.85 7.11
CA GLU A 253 8.45 9.22 7.78
C GLU A 253 7.75 10.18 8.77
N SER A 254 8.53 10.94 9.54
CA SER A 254 8.00 11.93 10.49
C SER A 254 7.25 13.08 9.83
N GLN A 255 7.48 13.27 8.54
CA GLN A 255 6.95 14.40 7.80
C GLN A 255 5.58 14.12 7.18
N GLN A 256 5.12 12.85 7.17
CA GLN A 256 3.91 12.44 6.50
C GLN A 256 2.65 13.15 7.01
N VAL A 257 1.61 13.21 6.16
CA VAL A 257 0.34 13.87 6.49
C VAL A 257 -0.29 13.27 7.76
N PHE A 258 -0.30 11.95 7.88
CA PHE A 258 -0.91 11.26 9.02
C PHE A 258 -0.18 11.53 10.35
N THR A 259 1.12 11.81 10.28
CA THR A 259 1.96 12.15 11.44
C THR A 259 1.78 13.61 11.86
N LYS A 260 1.75 14.53 10.88
CA LYS A 260 1.67 15.98 11.13
C LYS A 260 0.25 16.45 11.48
N HIS A 261 -0.76 15.98 10.74
CA HIS A 261 -2.12 16.49 10.85
C HIS A 261 -2.94 15.72 11.87
N LYS A 262 -3.21 16.37 13.01
CA LYS A 262 -3.93 15.80 14.16
C LYS A 262 -5.22 16.59 14.44
N PRO A 263 -6.28 16.42 13.63
CA PRO A 263 -7.50 17.24 13.70
C PRO A 263 -8.26 17.09 15.03
N TRP A 264 -8.09 15.98 15.75
CA TRP A 264 -8.66 15.76 17.07
C TRP A 264 -8.07 16.66 18.18
N LEU A 265 -6.95 17.35 17.95
CA LEU A 265 -6.44 18.33 18.90
C LEU A 265 -7.28 19.62 18.89
N THR A 266 -7.93 19.92 17.78
CA THR A 266 -8.74 21.13 17.60
C THR A 266 -10.24 20.87 17.77
N ASP A 267 -10.73 19.69 17.38
CA ASP A 267 -12.15 19.32 17.47
C ASP A 267 -12.38 18.22 18.52
N ARG A 268 -13.00 18.61 19.65
CA ARG A 268 -13.34 17.71 20.76
C ARG A 268 -14.37 16.64 20.38
N ASN A 269 -15.32 16.95 19.50
CA ASN A 269 -16.33 15.97 19.09
C ASN A 269 -15.70 14.88 18.23
N LEU A 270 -14.79 15.29 17.33
CA LEU A 270 -13.99 14.36 16.55
C LEU A 270 -13.08 13.52 17.44
N ASP A 271 -12.42 14.12 18.44
CA ASP A 271 -11.59 13.39 19.41
C ASP A 271 -12.35 12.25 20.07
N LEU A 272 -13.54 12.53 20.62
CA LEU A 272 -14.38 11.52 21.27
C LEU A 272 -14.81 10.41 20.30
N LYS A 273 -15.17 10.75 19.05
CA LYS A 273 -15.52 9.76 18.02
C LYS A 273 -14.33 8.86 17.67
N VAL A 274 -13.16 9.45 17.46
CA VAL A 274 -11.93 8.73 17.09
C VAL A 274 -11.49 7.79 18.21
N ARG A 275 -11.46 8.25 19.47
CA ARG A 275 -11.12 7.37 20.61
C ARG A 275 -12.13 6.24 20.78
N ARG A 276 -13.43 6.54 20.66
CA ARG A 276 -14.49 5.53 20.79
C ARG A 276 -14.38 4.46 19.71
N TRP A 277 -14.04 4.85 18.48
CA TRP A 277 -13.95 3.93 17.36
C TRP A 277 -12.63 3.17 17.37
N TYR A 278 -11.50 3.89 17.38
CA TYR A 278 -10.21 3.28 17.14
C TYR A 278 -9.49 2.82 18.42
N GLY A 279 -9.93 3.27 19.60
CA GLY A 279 -9.21 3.11 20.87
C GLY A 279 -7.95 3.98 20.96
N HIS A 280 -7.22 4.08 19.85
CA HIS A 280 -6.00 4.86 19.67
C HIS A 280 -6.11 5.78 18.45
N TYR A 281 -5.21 6.76 18.35
CA TYR A 281 -5.18 7.66 17.20
C TYR A 281 -4.45 7.03 16.00
N PRO A 282 -5.04 7.02 14.80
CA PRO A 282 -4.33 6.65 13.58
C PRO A 282 -3.26 7.69 13.25
N LYS A 283 -1.98 7.30 13.33
CA LYS A 283 -0.83 8.22 13.14
C LYS A 283 0.02 7.91 11.92
N SER A 284 -0.10 6.73 11.33
CA SER A 284 0.62 6.37 10.11
C SER A 284 -0.28 5.58 9.17
N LEU A 285 0.06 5.66 7.88
CA LEU A 285 -0.60 4.93 6.81
C LEU A 285 0.39 3.93 6.23
N ASN A 286 0.02 2.66 6.30
CA ASN A 286 0.85 1.55 5.86
C ASN A 286 0.20 0.81 4.70
N VAL A 287 1.06 0.17 3.91
CA VAL A 287 0.70 -0.77 2.86
C VAL A 287 0.96 -2.17 3.41
N ASP A 288 -0.12 -2.93 3.57
CA ASP A 288 -0.07 -4.37 3.83
C ASP A 288 -0.45 -5.12 2.54
N GLU A 289 -0.21 -6.42 2.52
CA GLU A 289 -0.56 -7.29 1.42
C GLU A 289 -1.66 -8.25 1.88
N LEU A 290 -2.66 -8.49 1.04
CA LEU A 290 -3.59 -9.60 1.18
C LEU A 290 -3.19 -10.65 0.16
N TRP A 291 -2.82 -11.84 0.62
CA TRP A 291 -2.65 -12.99 -0.28
C TRP A 291 -3.88 -13.87 -0.16
N VAL A 292 -4.39 -14.32 -1.29
CA VAL A 292 -5.55 -15.20 -1.37
C VAL A 292 -5.16 -16.41 -2.19
N LEU A 293 -5.17 -17.57 -1.55
CA LEU A 293 -4.94 -18.86 -2.15
C LEU A 293 -6.28 -19.60 -2.20
N VAL A 294 -6.85 -19.72 -3.38
CA VAL A 294 -8.02 -20.57 -3.60
C VAL A 294 -7.51 -21.95 -3.95
N ILE A 295 -8.01 -22.96 -3.24
CA ILE A 295 -7.62 -24.35 -3.44
C ILE A 295 -8.58 -25.03 -4.40
N ASP A 296 -9.88 -24.81 -4.19
CA ASP A 296 -10.98 -25.27 -5.01
C ASP A 296 -12.21 -24.36 -4.80
N ALA A 297 -13.35 -24.72 -5.37
CA ALA A 297 -14.58 -23.94 -5.28
C ALA A 297 -15.10 -23.74 -3.84
N ARG A 298 -14.57 -24.46 -2.85
CA ARG A 298 -15.07 -24.48 -1.47
C ARG A 298 -14.03 -24.13 -0.42
N HIS A 299 -12.74 -24.12 -0.75
CA HIS A 299 -11.68 -23.88 0.22
C HIS A 299 -10.83 -22.69 -0.21
N ILE A 300 -10.77 -21.69 0.66
CA ILE A 300 -10.01 -20.47 0.46
C ILE A 300 -9.16 -20.16 1.68
N VAL A 301 -7.91 -19.84 1.43
CA VAL A 301 -6.95 -19.45 2.46
C VAL A 301 -6.50 -18.02 2.23
N THR A 302 -6.58 -17.16 3.24
CA THR A 302 -6.08 -15.79 3.15
C THR A 302 -4.95 -15.52 4.14
N PHE A 303 -3.99 -14.72 3.71
CA PHE A 303 -2.81 -14.34 4.48
C PHE A 303 -2.73 -12.82 4.62
N SER A 304 -2.63 -12.30 5.83
CA SER A 304 -2.39 -10.88 6.11
C SER A 304 -1.53 -10.70 7.37
N SER A 305 -1.03 -9.48 7.62
CA SER A 305 -0.21 -9.23 8.80
C SER A 305 -1.01 -9.20 10.11
N ASN A 306 -2.34 -9.03 10.05
CA ASN A 306 -3.31 -8.97 11.16
C ASN A 306 -2.71 -8.51 12.51
N GLN A 307 -2.45 -7.20 12.62
CA GLN A 307 -1.78 -6.60 13.78
C GLN A 307 -2.56 -6.85 15.08
N SER A 308 -1.88 -7.39 16.09
CA SER A 308 -2.48 -7.90 17.34
C SER A 308 -3.15 -6.85 18.21
N TRP A 309 -2.76 -5.58 18.08
CA TRP A 309 -3.36 -4.47 18.84
C TRP A 309 -4.71 -4.01 18.27
N LYS A 310 -5.07 -4.43 17.05
CA LYS A 310 -6.34 -4.03 16.43
C LYS A 310 -7.49 -4.74 17.13
N SER A 311 -8.52 -3.98 17.50
CA SER A 311 -9.72 -4.57 18.09
C SER A 311 -10.47 -5.42 17.06
N ARG A 312 -11.15 -6.47 17.55
CA ARG A 312 -12.19 -7.19 16.79
C ARG A 312 -13.44 -6.32 16.65
N TRP A 313 -13.76 -5.48 17.65
CA TRP A 313 -14.87 -4.55 17.58
C TRP A 313 -14.47 -3.13 18.04
N PRO A 314 -14.62 -2.09 17.20
CA PRO A 314 -15.03 -2.18 15.80
C PRO A 314 -14.05 -3.03 14.97
N PRO A 315 -14.46 -3.53 13.79
CA PRO A 315 -13.69 -4.50 13.02
C PRO A 315 -12.46 -3.86 12.40
N LEU A 316 -11.40 -3.74 13.19
CA LEU A 316 -10.14 -3.16 12.76
C LEU A 316 -9.20 -4.24 12.20
N GLN A 317 -9.28 -5.46 12.70
CA GLN A 317 -8.60 -6.62 12.13
C GLN A 317 -9.20 -6.98 10.76
N LEU A 318 -8.37 -7.37 9.79
CA LEU A 318 -8.84 -7.67 8.44
C LEU A 318 -9.88 -8.79 8.44
N SER A 319 -9.66 -9.85 9.21
CA SER A 319 -10.60 -10.96 9.27
C SER A 319 -11.96 -10.56 9.84
N ALA A 320 -11.98 -9.73 10.88
CA ALA A 320 -13.21 -9.16 11.40
C ALA A 320 -13.94 -8.28 10.37
N ARG A 321 -13.21 -7.50 9.56
CA ARG A 321 -13.79 -6.69 8.47
C ARG A 321 -14.50 -7.52 7.42
N ILE A 322 -13.82 -8.58 6.97
CA ILE A 322 -14.34 -9.49 5.95
C ILE A 322 -15.62 -10.14 6.47
N MET A 323 -15.59 -10.65 7.71
CA MET A 323 -16.74 -11.34 8.34
C MET A 323 -17.91 -10.40 8.64
N GLU A 324 -17.69 -9.28 9.32
CA GLU A 324 -18.78 -8.48 9.87
C GLU A 324 -19.38 -7.50 8.85
N ILE A 325 -18.59 -7.09 7.85
CA ILE A 325 -19.00 -6.00 6.96
C ILE A 325 -19.08 -6.43 5.51
N SER A 326 -17.98 -6.92 4.93
CA SER A 326 -17.98 -7.28 3.51
C SER A 326 -18.87 -8.49 3.22
N PHE A 327 -18.80 -9.52 4.05
CA PHE A 327 -19.66 -10.68 3.96
C PHE A 327 -21.13 -10.31 4.16
N ARG A 328 -21.44 -9.42 5.10
CA ARG A 328 -22.81 -8.93 5.33
C ARG A 328 -23.39 -8.24 4.10
N GLY A 329 -22.58 -7.46 3.38
CA GLY A 329 -22.98 -6.83 2.11
C GLY A 329 -23.36 -7.88 1.06
N ILE A 330 -22.52 -8.89 0.88
CA ILE A 330 -22.75 -9.96 -0.10
C ILE A 330 -23.89 -10.88 0.30
N ARG A 331 -24.03 -11.21 1.59
CA ARG A 331 -25.16 -11.96 2.14
C ARG A 331 -26.50 -11.31 1.80
N ASN A 332 -26.61 -10.00 1.98
CA ASN A 332 -27.84 -9.28 1.66
C ASN A 332 -28.12 -9.27 0.15
N ALA A 333 -27.07 -9.19 -0.68
CA ALA A 333 -27.21 -9.26 -2.14
C ALA A 333 -27.62 -10.67 -2.60
N PHE A 334 -27.08 -11.71 -1.98
CA PHE A 334 -27.39 -13.13 -2.24
C PHE A 334 -28.87 -13.44 -1.98
N VAL A 335 -29.43 -12.95 -0.88
CA VAL A 335 -30.86 -13.12 -0.55
C VAL A 335 -31.75 -12.41 -1.58
N ASN A 336 -31.30 -11.27 -2.12
CA ASN A 336 -32.09 -10.47 -3.05
C ASN A 336 -31.96 -10.92 -4.51
N SER A 337 -30.97 -11.75 -4.86
CA SER A 337 -30.81 -12.24 -6.22
C SER A 337 -31.75 -13.41 -6.50
N SER A 338 -32.70 -13.23 -7.42
CA SER A 338 -33.67 -14.25 -7.84
C SER A 338 -33.08 -15.41 -8.66
N THR A 339 -31.75 -15.53 -8.71
CA THR A 339 -31.01 -16.54 -9.48
C THR A 339 -30.28 -17.45 -8.50
N GLU A 340 -30.38 -18.77 -8.69
CA GLU A 340 -29.60 -19.78 -7.94
C GLU A 340 -28.10 -19.61 -8.23
N GLN A 341 -27.46 -18.62 -7.61
CA GLN A 341 -26.01 -18.49 -7.62
C GLN A 341 -25.46 -19.23 -6.41
N ASP A 342 -24.59 -20.22 -6.64
CA ASP A 342 -23.89 -20.87 -5.54
C ASP A 342 -22.79 -19.96 -4.95
N TYR A 343 -22.70 -19.93 -3.63
CA TYR A 343 -21.61 -19.24 -2.95
C TYR A 343 -20.33 -20.07 -3.01
N THR A 344 -19.39 -19.65 -3.85
CA THR A 344 -18.11 -20.32 -4.06
C THR A 344 -16.94 -19.54 -3.49
N ALA A 345 -15.76 -20.16 -3.45
CA ALA A 345 -14.52 -19.54 -3.05
C ALA A 345 -14.20 -18.29 -3.88
N THR A 346 -14.53 -18.23 -5.17
CA THR A 346 -14.34 -17.03 -6.01
C THR A 346 -15.24 -15.87 -5.58
N THR A 347 -16.49 -16.12 -5.19
CA THR A 347 -17.35 -15.12 -4.55
C THR A 347 -16.76 -14.66 -3.21
N HIS A 348 -16.13 -15.58 -2.46
CA HIS A 348 -15.43 -15.24 -1.23
C HIS A 348 -14.14 -14.43 -1.48
N VAL A 349 -13.44 -14.61 -2.60
CA VAL A 349 -12.31 -13.74 -3.01
C VAL A 349 -12.79 -12.29 -3.09
N ILE A 350 -13.92 -12.03 -3.77
CA ILE A 350 -14.50 -10.68 -3.85
C ILE A 350 -14.89 -10.15 -2.47
N THR A 351 -15.42 -11.02 -1.60
CA THR A 351 -15.70 -10.67 -0.20
C THR A 351 -14.44 -10.22 0.54
N CYS A 352 -13.35 -10.97 0.37
CA CYS A 352 -12.05 -10.67 0.97
C CYS A 352 -11.48 -9.33 0.45
N LEU A 353 -11.53 -9.13 -0.88
CA LEU A 353 -11.07 -7.90 -1.53
C LEU A 353 -11.88 -6.68 -1.08
N SER A 354 -13.20 -6.82 -0.98
CA SER A 354 -14.05 -5.76 -0.44
C SER A 354 -13.66 -5.37 0.99
N GLY A 355 -13.30 -6.35 1.83
CA GLY A 355 -12.90 -6.11 3.22
C GLY A 355 -11.52 -5.50 3.38
N SER A 356 -10.57 -5.89 2.53
CA SER A 356 -9.21 -5.32 2.56
C SER A 356 -9.16 -3.92 1.97
N LEU A 357 -9.80 -3.73 0.81
CA LEU A 357 -9.70 -2.49 0.05
C LEU A 357 -10.63 -1.41 0.62
N GLY A 358 -11.77 -1.78 1.18
CA GLY A 358 -12.82 -0.84 1.55
C GLY A 358 -12.61 -0.04 2.84
N MET A 359 -11.71 -0.45 3.73
CA MET A 359 -11.68 0.09 5.11
C MET A 359 -11.52 1.61 5.16
N LEU A 360 -10.67 2.20 4.33
CA LEU A 360 -10.34 3.62 4.43
C LEU A 360 -11.24 4.52 3.56
N HIS A 361 -12.26 3.93 2.95
CA HIS A 361 -13.09 4.56 1.93
C HIS A 361 -14.52 4.78 2.41
N ARG A 362 -15.03 5.99 2.18
CA ARG A 362 -16.37 6.40 2.60
C ARG A 362 -17.46 5.66 1.85
N SER A 363 -17.21 5.32 0.58
CA SER A 363 -18.12 4.59 -0.31
C SER A 363 -18.42 3.18 0.15
N PHE A 364 -17.53 2.59 0.96
CA PHE A 364 -17.73 1.27 1.54
C PHE A 364 -18.51 1.40 2.85
N TRP A 365 -18.03 2.26 3.76
CA TRP A 365 -18.63 2.46 5.07
C TRP A 365 -18.93 3.94 5.29
N SER A 366 -20.20 4.31 5.18
CA SER A 366 -20.69 5.69 5.32
C SER A 366 -20.32 6.35 6.65
N ASP A 367 -20.25 5.55 7.71
CA ASP A 367 -20.10 6.03 9.08
C ASP A 367 -18.67 5.95 9.60
N ILE A 368 -17.70 5.59 8.75
CA ILE A 368 -16.31 5.55 9.19
C ILE A 368 -15.84 6.96 9.56
N PRO A 369 -15.36 7.18 10.80
CA PRO A 369 -14.79 8.47 11.17
C PRO A 369 -13.42 8.63 10.49
N LEU A 370 -13.17 9.78 9.85
CA LEU A 370 -11.89 10.09 9.20
C LEU A 370 -11.49 9.13 8.08
N CYS A 371 -12.26 9.11 6.99
CA CYS A 371 -11.81 8.40 5.78
C CYS A 371 -10.51 9.00 5.22
N LEU A 372 -9.86 8.27 4.30
CA LEU A 372 -8.60 8.67 3.70
C LEU A 372 -8.69 10.03 3.01
N ALA A 373 -9.70 10.21 2.16
CA ALA A 373 -9.94 11.44 1.43
C ALA A 373 -10.17 12.62 2.40
N ASP A 374 -11.00 12.44 3.44
CA ASP A 374 -11.27 13.47 4.45
C ASP A 374 -10.00 13.91 5.18
N ARG A 375 -9.07 12.97 5.49
CA ARG A 375 -7.79 13.31 6.14
C ARG A 375 -6.91 14.19 5.26
N TYR A 376 -6.77 13.86 3.99
CA TYR A 376 -5.99 14.66 3.04
C TYR A 376 -6.68 16.00 2.74
N ALA A 377 -8.00 16.00 2.53
CA ALA A 377 -8.78 17.21 2.32
C ALA A 377 -8.68 18.19 3.49
N SER A 378 -8.79 17.68 4.73
CA SER A 378 -8.66 18.49 5.94
C SER A 378 -7.26 19.10 6.06
N TYR A 379 -6.20 18.34 5.76
CA TYR A 379 -4.84 18.86 5.81
C TYR A 379 -4.56 19.87 4.69
N LEU A 380 -5.02 19.61 3.46
CA LEU A 380 -4.95 20.57 2.35
C LEU A 380 -5.69 21.86 2.69
N GLY A 381 -6.87 21.78 3.32
CA GLY A 381 -7.60 22.96 3.82
C GLY A 381 -6.79 23.77 4.83
N HIS A 382 -6.07 23.10 5.75
CA HIS A 382 -5.16 23.78 6.68
C HIS A 382 -3.98 24.44 5.96
N LEU A 383 -3.39 23.80 4.94
CA LEU A 383 -2.32 24.39 4.13
C LEU A 383 -2.82 25.57 3.29
N GLN A 384 -4.03 25.48 2.74
CA GLN A 384 -4.69 26.57 2.00
C GLN A 384 -4.96 27.77 2.92
N PHE A 385 -5.41 27.55 4.15
CA PHE A 385 -5.55 28.64 5.12
C PHE A 385 -4.21 29.33 5.40
N ARG A 386 -3.13 28.55 5.57
CA ARG A 386 -1.77 29.09 5.75
C ARG A 386 -1.27 29.85 4.53
N LEU A 387 -1.64 29.41 3.32
CA LEU A 387 -1.31 30.09 2.08
C LEU A 387 -1.84 31.52 2.06
N HIS A 388 -3.11 31.72 2.42
CA HIS A 388 -3.74 33.04 2.46
C HIS A 388 -3.12 33.99 3.49
N ARG A 389 -2.60 33.45 4.61
CA ARG A 389 -1.99 34.27 5.67
C ARG A 389 -0.52 34.59 5.40
N SER A 390 0.24 33.62 4.92
CA SER A 390 1.70 33.75 4.77
C SER A 390 2.28 32.76 3.74
N PRO A 391 2.37 33.14 2.44
CA PRO A 391 3.06 32.33 1.45
C PRO A 391 4.54 32.22 1.79
N SER A 392 5.09 31.00 1.74
CA SER A 392 6.50 30.71 2.05
C SER A 392 7.00 29.49 1.27
N THR A 393 8.32 29.39 1.10
CA THR A 393 8.97 28.23 0.44
C THR A 393 8.75 26.93 1.21
N SER A 394 8.74 26.97 2.55
CA SER A 394 8.40 25.81 3.39
C SER A 394 6.98 25.30 3.13
N LEU A 395 6.02 26.19 2.86
CA LEU A 395 4.65 25.79 2.53
C LEU A 395 4.59 25.05 1.17
N VAL A 396 5.38 25.48 0.18
CA VAL A 396 5.52 24.77 -1.10
C VAL A 396 6.01 23.34 -0.86
N MET A 397 7.04 23.16 -0.04
CA MET A 397 7.56 21.83 0.29
C MET A 397 6.52 20.94 0.96
N HIS A 398 5.70 21.50 1.86
CA HIS A 398 4.61 20.74 2.49
C HIS A 398 3.53 20.33 1.50
N LEU A 399 3.18 21.19 0.54
CA LEU A 399 2.20 20.86 -0.50
C LEU A 399 2.73 19.79 -1.47
N LEU A 400 4.01 19.89 -1.86
CA LEU A 400 4.68 18.87 -2.69
C LEU A 400 4.67 17.49 -2.00
N GLN A 401 4.94 17.46 -0.69
CA GLN A 401 4.87 16.22 0.07
C GLN A 401 3.46 15.61 0.06
N VAL A 402 2.41 16.42 0.26
CA VAL A 402 1.02 15.94 0.18
C VAL A 402 0.70 15.39 -1.21
N GLN A 403 1.14 16.09 -2.26
CA GLN A 403 0.94 15.67 -3.64
C GLN A 403 1.63 14.33 -3.93
N GLU A 404 2.86 14.14 -3.44
CA GLU A 404 3.60 12.90 -3.56
C GLU A 404 2.89 11.74 -2.86
N GLU A 405 2.46 11.92 -1.61
CA GLU A 405 1.71 10.91 -0.86
C GLU A 405 0.39 10.54 -1.56
N LEU A 406 -0.35 11.53 -2.09
CA LEU A 406 -1.56 11.30 -2.88
C LEU A 406 -1.26 10.52 -4.16
N ASN A 407 -0.17 10.84 -4.87
CA ASN A 407 0.21 10.12 -6.09
C ASN A 407 0.50 8.64 -5.80
N ILE A 408 1.18 8.34 -4.68
CA ILE A 408 1.47 6.96 -4.26
C ILE A 408 0.15 6.20 -4.01
N ILE A 409 -0.78 6.82 -3.27
CA ILE A 409 -2.09 6.22 -2.97
C ILE A 409 -2.89 5.97 -4.25
N ILE A 410 -2.95 6.96 -5.14
CA ILE A 410 -3.63 6.86 -6.44
C ILE A 410 -3.04 5.71 -7.26
N GLN A 411 -1.71 5.57 -7.28
CA GLN A 411 -1.05 4.46 -7.97
C GLN A 411 -1.43 3.09 -7.38
N ILE A 412 -1.46 2.97 -6.05
CA ILE A 412 -1.87 1.73 -5.37
C ILE A 412 -3.33 1.40 -5.71
N MET A 413 -4.23 2.38 -5.66
CA MET A 413 -5.65 2.17 -6.00
C MET A 413 -5.85 1.79 -7.46
N GLN A 414 -5.08 2.39 -8.38
CA GLN A 414 -5.12 2.01 -9.78
C GLN A 414 -4.72 0.54 -9.96
N GLN A 415 -3.66 0.08 -9.29
CA GLN A 415 -3.24 -1.32 -9.31
C GLN A 415 -4.33 -2.26 -8.75
N GLN A 416 -5.02 -1.86 -7.68
CA GLN A 416 -6.14 -2.62 -7.11
C GLN A 416 -7.30 -2.74 -8.11
N MET A 417 -7.67 -1.63 -8.77
CA MET A 417 -8.74 -1.61 -9.76
C MET A 417 -8.42 -2.46 -10.99
N ASP A 418 -7.19 -2.39 -11.49
CA ASP A 418 -6.79 -3.16 -12.67
C ASP A 418 -6.75 -4.66 -12.38
N LEU A 419 -6.29 -5.05 -11.19
CA LEU A 419 -6.34 -6.45 -10.73
C LEU A 419 -7.78 -6.98 -10.64
N ILE A 420 -8.72 -6.16 -10.14
CA ILE A 420 -10.14 -6.54 -10.07
C ILE A 420 -10.73 -6.70 -11.47
N LYS A 421 -10.40 -5.80 -12.41
CA LYS A 421 -10.83 -5.93 -13.81
C LYS A 421 -10.30 -7.21 -14.44
N GLU A 422 -9.03 -7.55 -14.22
CA GLU A 422 -8.44 -8.80 -14.71
C GLU A 422 -9.18 -10.02 -14.16
N LEU A 423 -9.50 -10.02 -12.85
CA LEU A 423 -10.26 -11.08 -12.21
C LEU A 423 -11.69 -11.18 -12.77
N GLN A 424 -12.35 -10.06 -13.02
CA GLN A 424 -13.68 -10.03 -13.66
C GLN A 424 -13.65 -10.61 -15.07
N LEU A 425 -12.65 -10.24 -15.88
CA LEU A 425 -12.48 -10.75 -17.24
C LEU A 425 -12.23 -12.26 -17.25
N ALA A 426 -11.42 -12.75 -16.31
CA ALA A 426 -11.19 -14.17 -16.12
C ALA A 426 -12.49 -14.91 -15.74
N SER A 427 -13.26 -14.36 -14.81
CA SER A 427 -14.53 -14.95 -14.36
C SER A 427 -15.62 -14.94 -15.45
N ASN A 428 -15.72 -13.87 -16.24
CA ASN A 428 -16.74 -13.73 -17.28
C ASN A 428 -16.44 -14.56 -18.54
N SER A 429 -15.15 -14.78 -18.85
CA SER A 429 -14.73 -15.67 -19.93
C SER A 429 -15.17 -17.13 -19.69
N GLY A 430 -15.32 -17.54 -18.42
CA GLY A 430 -15.91 -18.84 -18.04
C GLY A 430 -17.44 -18.89 -18.21
N ARG A 431 -18.16 -17.78 -17.99
CA ARG A 431 -19.64 -17.72 -18.06
C ARG A 431 -20.20 -17.65 -19.49
N ASN A 432 -19.54 -16.94 -20.41
CA ASN A 432 -20.10 -16.62 -21.74
C ASN A 432 -20.07 -17.76 -22.80
N ARG A 433 -19.60 -18.96 -22.47
CA ARG A 433 -19.61 -20.12 -23.40
C ARG A 433 -20.57 -21.24 -23.01
N GLY A 434 -21.29 -21.10 -21.90
CA GLY A 434 -22.30 -22.07 -21.43
C GLY A 434 -23.73 -21.80 -21.91
N TYR A 435 -24.03 -20.60 -22.43
CA TYR A 435 -25.35 -20.24 -22.95
C TYR A 435 -25.42 -20.44 -24.46
N SER A 436 -25.42 -21.69 -24.89
CA SER A 436 -25.87 -22.09 -26.22
C SER A 436 -26.44 -23.49 -26.11
N HIS A 437 -27.62 -23.60 -25.51
CA HIS A 437 -28.70 -24.54 -25.85
C HIS A 437 -29.76 -24.56 -24.74
N SER A 438 -31.04 -24.52 -25.14
CA SER A 438 -32.28 -24.73 -24.36
C SER A 438 -32.56 -23.71 -23.25
N SER A 439 -33.71 -23.05 -23.14
CA SER A 439 -35.01 -23.19 -23.81
C SER A 439 -35.80 -21.91 -23.51
N ALA A 440 -36.55 -21.42 -24.50
CA ALA A 440 -37.58 -20.41 -24.29
C ALA A 440 -38.53 -20.86 -23.18
N ARG A 441 -38.56 -20.13 -22.05
CA ARG A 441 -39.63 -20.18 -21.08
C ARG A 441 -40.15 -18.77 -20.87
N GLU A 442 -41.46 -18.66 -21.02
CA GLU A 442 -42.24 -17.45 -21.08
C GLU A 442 -42.09 -16.61 -19.80
N PHE A 443 -41.92 -15.31 -20.02
CA PHE A 443 -41.77 -14.30 -18.99
C PHE A 443 -43.15 -14.02 -18.37
N HIS A 444 -43.46 -14.59 -17.22
CA HIS A 444 -44.58 -14.14 -16.39
C HIS A 444 -44.17 -12.90 -15.60
N GLN A 445 -44.65 -11.76 -16.09
CA GLN A 445 -44.55 -10.44 -15.48
C GLN A 445 -45.40 -10.40 -14.20
N GLN A 446 -44.81 -10.67 -13.05
CA GLN A 446 -45.42 -10.32 -11.77
C GLN A 446 -45.07 -8.88 -11.42
N ASN A 447 -46.08 -8.02 -11.44
CA ASN A 447 -46.03 -6.64 -10.97
C ASN A 447 -45.75 -6.62 -9.46
N ALA A 448 -44.53 -6.28 -9.06
CA ALA A 448 -44.19 -6.02 -7.65
C ALA A 448 -44.45 -4.54 -7.31
N THR A 449 -45.71 -4.19 -7.03
CA THR A 449 -46.04 -3.02 -6.22
C THR A 449 -46.10 -3.41 -4.76
N SER A 450 -44.96 -3.39 -4.07
CA SER A 450 -44.97 -3.30 -2.61
C SER A 450 -43.79 -2.48 -2.09
N ILE A 451 -44.12 -1.33 -1.51
CA ILE A 451 -43.21 -0.46 -0.77
C ILE A 451 -43.00 -1.13 0.60
N PRO A 452 -41.75 -1.37 1.07
CA PRO A 452 -41.55 -1.86 2.42
C PRO A 452 -41.83 -0.75 3.44
N ARG A 453 -42.66 -1.09 4.44
CA ARG A 453 -43.08 -0.20 5.53
C ARG A 453 -41.90 0.21 6.42
N SER A 454 -41.91 1.49 6.77
CA SER A 454 -41.04 2.14 7.73
C SER A 454 -41.32 1.64 9.16
N GLY A 455 -40.34 0.96 9.75
CA GLY A 455 -40.37 0.66 11.18
C GLY A 455 -39.17 -0.19 11.57
N ILE A 456 -38.09 0.48 11.97
CA ILE A 456 -36.99 0.06 12.88
C ILE A 456 -35.72 0.80 12.44
N ALA A 457 -35.28 1.73 13.28
CA ALA A 457 -34.03 2.46 13.16
C ALA A 457 -32.89 1.60 13.72
N THR A 458 -32.27 0.79 12.87
CA THR A 458 -30.95 0.21 13.10
C THR A 458 -30.06 0.65 11.94
N TYR A 459 -29.12 1.57 12.23
CA TYR A 459 -28.00 1.99 11.36
C TYR A 459 -28.35 2.05 9.86
N ARG A 460 -29.15 3.05 9.51
CA ARG A 460 -29.90 3.14 8.27
C ARG A 460 -29.16 4.04 7.27
N GLN A 461 -28.26 3.45 6.49
CA GLN A 461 -28.06 3.85 5.09
C GLN A 461 -27.56 2.63 4.31
N MET A 462 -28.54 1.93 3.73
CA MET A 462 -28.33 0.89 2.74
C MET A 462 -27.64 1.53 1.53
N SER A 463 -26.44 1.08 1.20
CA SER A 463 -25.98 1.11 -0.19
C SER A 463 -26.96 0.23 -0.97
N PHE A 464 -27.99 0.84 -1.56
CA PHE A 464 -28.88 0.16 -2.49
C PHE A 464 -28.06 -0.27 -3.71
N SER A 465 -27.54 -1.49 -3.67
CA SER A 465 -26.85 -2.13 -4.79
C SER A 465 -27.90 -2.50 -5.84
N HIS A 466 -28.00 -1.70 -6.91
CA HIS A 466 -28.78 -2.01 -8.10
C HIS A 466 -28.07 -3.01 -9.05
N LEU A 467 -26.83 -3.39 -8.75
CA LEU A 467 -26.04 -4.33 -9.55
C LEU A 467 -26.06 -5.72 -8.92
N SER A 468 -26.35 -6.74 -9.72
CA SER A 468 -26.39 -8.15 -9.30
C SER A 468 -24.99 -8.77 -9.12
N ASP A 469 -23.92 -8.13 -9.60
CA ASP A 469 -22.55 -8.64 -9.50
C ASP A 469 -21.75 -7.93 -8.39
N PRO A 470 -21.32 -8.64 -7.33
CA PRO A 470 -20.57 -8.05 -6.22
C PRO A 470 -19.19 -7.51 -6.65
N SER A 471 -18.61 -8.06 -7.71
CA SER A 471 -17.31 -7.60 -8.23
C SER A 471 -17.44 -6.23 -8.91
N ALA A 472 -18.53 -6.00 -9.64
CA ALA A 472 -18.80 -4.73 -10.31
C ALA A 472 -19.06 -3.63 -9.29
N GLN A 473 -19.80 -3.95 -8.22
CA GLN A 473 -20.02 -3.02 -7.12
C GLN A 473 -18.71 -2.62 -6.42
N LEU A 474 -17.81 -3.59 -6.18
CA LEU A 474 -16.49 -3.32 -5.62
C LEU A 474 -15.71 -2.34 -6.49
N LEU A 475 -15.66 -2.59 -7.80
CA LEU A 475 -14.95 -1.74 -8.75
C LEU A 475 -15.55 -0.33 -8.81
N GLU A 476 -16.87 -0.20 -8.83
CA GLU A 476 -17.55 1.09 -8.86
C GLU A 476 -17.26 1.91 -7.59
N ASN A 477 -17.30 1.27 -6.42
CA ASN A 477 -16.98 1.93 -5.15
C ASN A 477 -15.52 2.42 -5.12
N LEU A 478 -14.57 1.61 -5.59
CA LEU A 478 -13.17 2.03 -5.69
C LEU A 478 -13.00 3.17 -6.70
N GLN A 479 -13.72 3.13 -7.81
CA GLN A 479 -13.64 4.17 -8.84
C GLN A 479 -14.13 5.53 -8.33
N ARG A 480 -15.21 5.57 -7.53
CA ARG A 480 -15.68 6.82 -6.92
C ARG A 480 -14.62 7.44 -6.02
N GLU A 481 -14.02 6.64 -5.15
CA GLU A 481 -12.97 7.10 -4.24
C GLU A 481 -11.68 7.50 -4.97
N TYR A 482 -11.35 6.80 -6.05
CA TYR A 482 -10.22 7.14 -6.91
C TYR A 482 -10.39 8.54 -7.54
N ILE A 483 -11.61 8.87 -7.98
CA ILE A 483 -11.93 10.19 -8.53
C ILE A 483 -11.76 11.26 -7.46
N ASP A 484 -12.31 11.05 -6.25
CA ASP A 484 -12.18 12.00 -5.13
C ASP A 484 -10.70 12.30 -4.79
N LEU A 485 -9.85 11.28 -4.79
CA LEU A 485 -8.41 11.45 -4.55
C LEU A 485 -7.68 12.16 -5.70
N CYS A 486 -8.09 11.92 -6.94
CA CYS A 486 -7.56 12.66 -8.10
C CYS A 486 -7.92 14.15 -8.01
N ASP A 487 -9.15 14.47 -7.62
CA ASP A 487 -9.60 15.84 -7.43
C ASP A 487 -8.80 16.54 -6.31
N LEU A 488 -8.49 15.83 -5.22
CA LEU A 488 -7.62 16.34 -4.15
C LEU A 488 -6.18 16.58 -4.62
N ARG A 489 -5.61 15.68 -5.44
CA ARG A 489 -4.30 15.86 -6.05
C ARG A 489 -4.29 17.09 -6.96
N ASP A 490 -5.32 17.25 -7.78
CA ASP A 490 -5.41 18.37 -8.73
C ASP A 490 -5.62 19.70 -7.99
N ASN A 491 -6.42 19.71 -6.93
CA ASN A 491 -6.49 20.85 -6.01
C ASN A 491 -5.10 21.19 -5.44
N SER A 492 -4.36 20.19 -4.94
CA SER A 492 -2.98 20.39 -4.45
C SER A 492 -2.08 21.03 -5.52
N ASN A 493 -2.13 20.57 -6.78
CA ASN A 493 -1.39 21.17 -7.90
C ASN A 493 -1.73 22.66 -8.08
N THR A 494 -3.02 23.02 -8.01
CA THR A 494 -3.42 24.43 -8.10
C THR A 494 -2.88 25.25 -6.93
N LEU A 495 -2.90 24.71 -5.71
CA LEU A 495 -2.38 25.37 -4.51
C LEU A 495 -0.86 25.56 -4.58
N ILE A 496 -0.12 24.57 -5.10
CA ILE A 496 1.32 24.65 -5.30
C ILE A 496 1.65 25.82 -6.26
N ASN A 497 1.01 25.83 -7.43
CA ASN A 497 1.25 26.87 -8.44
C ASN A 497 0.93 28.27 -7.90
N ARG A 498 -0.21 28.42 -7.21
CA ARG A 498 -0.58 29.69 -6.55
C ARG A 498 0.43 30.09 -5.47
N THR A 499 0.93 29.14 -4.68
CA THR A 499 1.94 29.42 -3.65
C THR A 499 3.25 29.89 -4.25
N ILE A 500 3.72 29.25 -5.33
CA ILE A 500 4.94 29.66 -6.03
C ILE A 500 4.79 31.07 -6.59
N GLN A 501 3.65 31.39 -7.22
CA GLN A 501 3.37 32.74 -7.72
C GLN A 501 3.41 33.79 -6.60
N LEU A 502 2.74 33.52 -5.48
CA LEU A 502 2.71 34.44 -4.34
C LEU A 502 4.09 34.62 -3.68
N VAL A 503 4.90 33.56 -3.61
CA VAL A 503 6.29 33.65 -3.14
C VAL A 503 7.11 34.51 -4.09
N ASN A 504 6.97 34.33 -5.41
CA ASN A 504 7.68 35.13 -6.41
C ASN A 504 7.30 36.61 -6.34
N ILE A 505 6.01 36.94 -6.20
CA ILE A 505 5.55 38.33 -6.02
C ILE A 505 6.19 38.95 -4.77
N ARG A 506 6.24 38.22 -3.65
CA ARG A 506 6.88 38.70 -2.43
C ARG A 506 8.39 38.94 -2.59
N LEU A 507 9.06 38.06 -3.33
CA LEU A 507 10.48 38.25 -3.65
C LEU A 507 10.70 39.47 -4.55
N GLU A 508 9.79 39.73 -5.48
CA GLU A 508 9.80 40.95 -6.31
C GLU A 508 9.60 42.21 -5.46
N ASP A 509 8.65 42.20 -4.53
CA ASP A 509 8.40 43.31 -3.60
C ASP A 509 9.61 43.58 -2.69
N HIS A 510 10.29 42.54 -2.21
CA HIS A 510 11.56 42.68 -1.51
C HIS A 510 12.65 43.26 -2.42
N GLY A 511 12.70 42.86 -3.69
CA GLY A 511 13.58 43.46 -4.69
C GLY A 511 13.35 44.96 -4.85
N LYS A 512 12.09 45.40 -4.90
CA LYS A 512 11.72 46.84 -4.95
C LYS A 512 12.11 47.57 -3.67
N ALA A 513 11.92 46.97 -2.49
CA ALA A 513 12.32 47.57 -1.22
C ALA A 513 13.85 47.75 -1.15
N ILE A 514 14.62 46.75 -1.57
CA ILE A 514 16.08 46.83 -1.68
C ILE A 514 16.47 47.95 -2.66
N LEU A 515 15.82 48.03 -3.83
CA LEU A 515 16.07 49.09 -4.80
C LEU A 515 15.86 50.48 -4.19
N VAL A 516 14.72 50.73 -3.51
CA VAL A 516 14.45 52.01 -2.83
C VAL A 516 15.51 52.32 -1.77
N PHE A 517 15.86 51.33 -0.94
CA PHE A 517 16.91 51.49 0.07
C PHE A 517 18.28 51.83 -0.55
N THR A 518 18.64 51.20 -1.67
CA THR A 518 19.89 51.50 -2.37
C THR A 518 19.90 52.91 -2.98
N ILE A 519 18.78 53.38 -3.55
CA ILE A 519 18.66 54.74 -4.09
C ILE A 519 18.88 55.76 -2.96
N ILE A 520 18.19 55.60 -1.83
CA ILE A 520 18.35 56.47 -0.66
C ILE A 520 19.81 56.43 -0.18
N THR A 521 20.39 55.24 -0.03
CA THR A 521 21.78 55.08 0.46
C THR A 521 22.80 55.75 -0.45
N ILE A 522 22.72 55.56 -1.76
CA ILE A 522 23.69 56.12 -2.73
C ILE A 522 23.66 57.66 -2.73
N ILE A 523 22.53 58.28 -2.40
CA ILE A 523 22.40 59.74 -2.30
C ILE A 523 22.86 60.25 -0.93
N PHE A 524 22.36 59.65 0.16
CA PHE A 524 22.56 60.17 1.52
C PHE A 524 23.91 59.77 2.13
N LEU A 525 24.47 58.61 1.82
CA LEU A 525 25.74 58.16 2.40
C LEU A 525 26.92 59.07 2.04
N PRO A 526 27.18 59.45 0.77
CA PRO A 526 28.26 60.39 0.45
C PRO A 526 28.01 61.78 1.05
N LEU A 527 26.76 62.25 1.05
CA LEU A 527 26.39 63.54 1.64
C LEU A 527 26.61 63.55 3.16
N SER A 528 26.25 62.46 3.84
CA SER A 528 26.44 62.26 5.28
C SER A 528 27.92 62.12 5.63
N PHE A 529 28.70 61.44 4.80
CA PHE A 529 30.15 61.34 4.96
C PHE A 529 30.82 62.71 4.90
N VAL A 530 30.50 63.52 3.88
CA VAL A 530 31.06 64.87 3.73
C VAL A 530 30.61 65.77 4.87
N SER A 531 29.33 65.74 5.25
CA SER A 531 28.82 66.47 6.42
C SER A 531 29.56 66.08 7.70
N SER A 532 29.72 64.78 7.96
CA SER A 532 30.46 64.28 9.13
C SER A 532 31.93 64.65 9.09
N PHE A 533 32.56 64.66 7.92
CA PHE A 533 33.98 65.00 7.74
C PHE A 533 34.23 66.49 8.02
N PHE A 534 33.40 67.38 7.46
CA PHE A 534 33.47 68.82 7.73
C PHE A 534 32.98 69.19 9.14
N GLY A 535 32.18 68.33 9.78
CA GLY A 535 31.77 68.47 11.18
C GLY A 535 32.82 68.00 12.20
N MET A 536 33.97 67.48 11.76
CA MET A 536 35.05 67.08 12.66
C MET A 536 35.77 68.31 13.23
N ASN A 537 36.01 68.33 14.53
CA ASN A 537 36.64 69.44 15.25
C ASN A 537 38.17 69.51 15.04
N PHE A 538 38.64 69.60 13.80
CA PHE A 538 40.05 69.89 13.49
C PHE A 538 40.25 71.40 13.30
N ALA A 539 41.35 71.95 13.84
CA ALA A 539 41.65 73.38 13.77
C ALA A 539 41.69 73.91 12.32
N ASP A 540 42.25 73.14 11.39
CA ASP A 540 42.32 73.46 9.94
C ASP A 540 40.95 73.54 9.26
N ILE A 541 39.95 72.81 9.76
CA ILE A 541 38.60 72.76 9.16
C ILE A 541 37.70 73.85 9.77
N ARG A 542 37.92 74.20 11.04
CA ARG A 542 37.11 75.18 11.77
C ARG A 542 37.43 76.63 11.41
N ASP A 543 38.69 76.96 11.17
CA ASP A 543 39.13 78.34 10.85
C ASP A 543 39.22 78.58 9.32
N MET A 544 38.35 77.89 8.56
CA MET A 544 38.33 77.95 7.09
C MET A 544 37.63 79.23 6.59
N ASP A 545 38.35 80.10 5.89
CA ASP A 545 37.84 81.34 5.25
C ASP A 545 36.86 81.11 4.05
N ARG A 546 36.36 79.88 3.86
CA ARG A 546 35.55 79.50 2.70
C ARG A 546 34.06 79.48 3.05
N THR A 547 33.26 80.06 2.16
CA THR A 547 31.80 80.14 2.26
C THR A 547 31.13 78.76 2.20
N GLN A 548 29.92 78.63 2.74
CA GLN A 548 29.06 77.42 2.66
C GLN A 548 28.95 76.80 1.24
N GLY A 549 29.14 77.60 0.19
CA GLY A 549 29.19 77.10 -1.20
C GLY A 549 30.29 76.06 -1.45
N PHE A 550 31.44 76.14 -0.77
CA PHE A 550 32.53 75.18 -0.92
C PHE A 550 32.14 73.76 -0.46
N PHE A 551 31.36 73.66 0.62
CA PHE A 551 30.78 72.41 1.10
C PHE A 551 29.86 71.78 0.04
N TRP A 552 28.94 72.56 -0.53
CA TRP A 552 28.00 72.06 -1.54
C TRP A 552 28.68 71.65 -2.85
N ILE A 553 29.79 72.31 -3.23
CA ILE A 553 30.59 71.93 -4.40
C ILE A 553 31.23 70.56 -4.18
N ILE A 554 31.87 70.33 -3.03
CA ILE A 554 32.53 69.05 -2.73
C ILE A 554 31.50 67.94 -2.53
N ALA A 555 30.46 68.19 -1.73
CA ALA A 555 29.42 67.22 -1.45
C ALA A 555 28.63 66.85 -2.72
N GLY A 556 28.30 67.85 -3.55
CA GLY A 556 27.62 67.65 -4.83
C GLY A 556 28.48 66.89 -5.83
N SER A 557 29.77 67.24 -5.98
CA SER A 557 30.70 66.54 -6.89
C SER A 557 30.93 65.09 -6.47
N LEU A 558 31.13 64.84 -5.17
CA LEU A 558 31.30 63.49 -4.65
C LEU A 558 30.03 62.65 -4.85
N THR A 559 28.86 63.19 -4.54
CA THR A 559 27.58 62.49 -4.71
C THR A 559 27.29 62.19 -6.18
N ALA A 560 27.56 63.15 -7.08
CA ALA A 560 27.45 62.94 -8.52
C ALA A 560 28.42 61.86 -9.01
N GLY A 561 29.66 61.88 -8.51
CA GLY A 561 30.66 60.85 -8.80
C GLY A 561 30.22 59.46 -8.34
N THR A 562 29.68 59.33 -7.12
CA THR A 562 29.19 58.05 -6.60
C THR A 562 27.96 57.54 -7.34
N VAL A 563 27.03 58.40 -7.72
CA VAL A 563 25.86 58.04 -8.54
C VAL A 563 26.27 57.59 -9.93
N ALA A 564 27.16 58.36 -10.60
CA ALA A 564 27.66 58.01 -11.93
C ALA A 564 28.43 56.67 -11.91
N PHE A 565 29.25 56.46 -10.87
CA PHE A 565 29.96 55.20 -10.68
C PHE A 565 29.00 54.03 -10.42
N ALA A 566 27.99 54.21 -9.56
CA ALA A 566 26.99 53.18 -9.30
C ALA A 566 26.16 52.86 -10.56
N MET A 567 25.79 53.87 -11.35
CA MET A 567 25.09 53.69 -12.62
C MET A 567 25.95 52.96 -13.65
N PHE A 568 27.24 53.31 -13.74
CA PHE A 568 28.20 52.58 -14.57
C PHE A 568 28.27 51.10 -14.17
N LEU A 569 28.34 50.80 -12.88
CA LEU A 569 28.32 49.41 -12.39
C LEU A 569 26.99 48.70 -12.65
N ALA A 570 25.85 49.38 -12.56
CA ALA A 570 24.55 48.78 -12.84
C ALA A 570 24.40 48.36 -14.31
N PHE A 571 24.92 49.16 -15.26
CA PHE A 571 24.83 48.86 -16.69
C PHE A 571 25.93 47.90 -17.18
N TYR A 572 27.17 48.04 -16.71
CA TYR A 572 28.31 47.26 -17.20
C TYR A 572 28.73 46.11 -16.26
N GLY A 573 28.15 46.01 -15.06
CA GLY A 573 28.58 45.07 -14.03
C GLY A 573 28.42 43.60 -14.41
N SER A 574 27.35 43.24 -15.12
CA SER A 574 27.14 41.87 -15.62
C SER A 574 28.23 41.46 -16.62
N SER A 575 28.51 42.31 -17.60
CA SER A 575 29.56 42.06 -18.60
C SER A 575 30.97 42.00 -17.98
N ILE A 576 31.24 42.81 -16.96
CA ILE A 576 32.52 42.80 -16.24
C ILE A 576 32.67 41.52 -15.43
N LEU A 577 31.62 41.05 -14.76
CA LEU A 577 31.65 39.82 -13.96
C LEU A 577 31.84 38.59 -14.85
N ASP A 578 31.13 38.52 -15.98
CA ASP A 578 31.27 37.44 -16.96
C ASP A 578 32.69 37.40 -17.55
N TRP A 579 33.25 38.57 -17.88
CA TRP A 579 34.64 38.69 -18.32
C TRP A 579 35.62 38.23 -17.23
N PHE A 580 35.38 38.57 -15.96
CA PHE A 580 36.24 38.20 -14.84
C PHE A 580 36.20 36.69 -14.56
N ILE A 581 35.02 36.08 -14.64
CA ILE A 581 34.83 34.63 -14.51
C ILE A 581 35.53 33.92 -15.68
N ALA A 582 35.32 34.36 -16.92
CA ALA A 582 35.98 33.82 -18.09
C ALA A 582 37.51 33.95 -18.01
N TRP A 583 38.02 35.07 -17.49
CA TRP A 583 39.45 35.27 -17.26
C TRP A 583 40.02 34.32 -16.20
N LYS A 584 39.30 34.12 -15.08
CA LYS A 584 39.68 33.18 -14.01
C LYS A 584 39.67 31.72 -14.50
N GLU A 585 38.68 31.34 -15.29
CA GLU A 585 38.63 30.02 -15.91
C GLU A 585 39.76 29.82 -16.93
N ASN A 586 40.05 30.83 -17.76
CA ASN A 586 41.18 30.77 -18.69
C ASN A 586 42.54 30.68 -17.98
N LYS A 587 42.69 31.32 -16.82
CA LYS A 587 43.90 31.18 -15.98
C LYS A 587 44.04 29.78 -15.38
N LYS A 588 42.93 29.14 -14.97
CA LYS A 588 42.90 27.73 -14.54
C LYS A 588 43.17 26.75 -15.69
N ARG A 589 42.65 27.02 -16.90
CA ARG A 589 42.91 26.22 -18.11
C ARG A 589 44.39 26.31 -18.54
N ARG A 590 45.02 27.50 -18.47
CA ARG A 590 46.46 27.66 -18.74
C ARG A 590 47.35 26.95 -17.70
N SER A 591 46.92 26.88 -16.44
CA SER A 591 47.62 26.10 -15.39
C SER A 591 47.53 24.58 -15.62
N ARG A 592 46.37 24.06 -16.04
CA ARG A 592 46.21 22.65 -16.42
C ARG A 592 46.96 22.29 -17.71
N SER A 593 46.91 23.14 -18.73
CA SER A 593 47.61 22.94 -20.01
C SER A 593 49.14 22.92 -19.84
N LYS A 594 49.72 23.78 -18.97
CA LYS A 594 51.14 23.68 -18.61
C LYS A 594 51.50 22.36 -17.91
N LYS A 595 50.62 21.84 -17.03
CA LYS A 595 50.83 20.54 -16.37
C LYS A 595 50.75 19.35 -17.33
N THR A 596 49.88 19.37 -18.34
CA THR A 596 49.84 18.33 -19.37
C THR A 596 51.00 18.41 -20.35
N ALA A 597 51.38 19.61 -20.81
CA ALA A 597 52.53 19.79 -21.70
C ALA A 597 53.87 19.35 -21.06
N LEU A 598 54.08 19.63 -19.77
CA LEU A 598 55.24 19.12 -19.01
C LEU A 598 55.24 17.59 -18.90
N LYS A 599 54.06 16.95 -18.86
CA LYS A 599 53.92 15.49 -18.76
C LYS A 599 54.15 14.78 -20.10
N GLU A 600 53.80 15.43 -21.22
CA GLU A 600 54.09 14.95 -22.57
C GLU A 600 55.57 15.14 -22.95
N ALA A 601 56.18 16.29 -22.59
CA ALA A 601 57.62 16.50 -22.77
C ALA A 601 58.45 15.47 -21.97
N ALA A 602 58.02 15.11 -20.76
CA ALA A 602 58.66 14.06 -19.96
C ALA A 602 58.49 12.64 -20.56
N ARG A 603 57.44 12.39 -21.36
CA ARG A 603 57.25 11.12 -22.09
C ARG A 603 58.12 11.03 -23.34
N GLY A 604 58.31 12.12 -24.08
CA GLY A 604 59.17 12.17 -25.27
C GLY A 604 60.64 11.85 -24.96
N ILE A 605 61.15 12.29 -23.80
CA ILE A 605 62.53 12.02 -23.36
C ILE A 605 62.76 10.55 -22.97
N LYS A 606 61.71 9.84 -22.51
CA LYS A 606 61.80 8.40 -22.19
C LYS A 606 61.75 7.49 -23.41
N ALA A 607 61.24 7.96 -24.55
CA ALA A 607 61.06 7.14 -25.76
C ALA A 607 62.31 7.03 -26.66
N SER A 608 63.33 7.90 -26.48
CA SER A 608 64.59 7.84 -27.24
C SER A 608 65.64 6.88 -26.66
N GLY A 609 65.34 6.21 -25.53
CA GLY A 609 66.30 5.40 -24.77
C GLY A 609 66.21 3.88 -24.93
N ILE A 610 65.30 3.35 -25.76
CA ILE A 610 65.13 1.89 -25.88
C ILE A 610 65.20 1.48 -27.35
N LYS A 611 66.41 1.09 -27.78
CA LYS A 611 66.64 0.37 -29.03
C LYS A 611 66.45 -1.13 -28.79
N ASN A 612 65.74 -1.75 -29.75
CA ASN A 612 65.80 -3.15 -30.17
C ASN A 612 65.19 -4.21 -29.23
N PHE A 613 64.02 -4.73 -29.63
CA PHE A 613 63.87 -6.16 -29.93
C PHE A 613 62.66 -6.36 -30.85
N GLU A 614 62.90 -6.50 -32.15
CA GLU A 614 61.97 -7.15 -33.08
C GLU A 614 61.88 -8.64 -32.73
N VAL A 615 60.73 -9.27 -32.99
CA VAL A 615 60.62 -10.55 -33.71
C VAL A 615 59.17 -11.06 -33.68
N LEU A 616 58.62 -11.18 -34.91
CA LEU A 616 57.63 -12.14 -35.43
C LEU A 616 56.26 -12.29 -34.75
N ASP A 617 55.16 -12.59 -35.44
CA ASP A 617 54.75 -12.54 -36.84
C ASP A 617 53.24 -12.93 -36.84
N THR A 618 52.54 -12.54 -37.91
CA THR A 618 51.40 -13.24 -38.53
C THR A 618 50.29 -13.89 -37.66
N MET A 619 49.07 -13.34 -37.76
CA MET A 619 47.91 -13.96 -38.44
C MET A 619 46.56 -13.47 -37.88
N ARG A 620 45.81 -12.77 -38.74
CA ARG A 620 44.34 -12.85 -38.80
C ARG A 620 43.97 -13.84 -39.90
N PRO A 621 42.83 -14.51 -39.78
CA PRO A 621 41.96 -14.65 -40.93
C PRO A 621 40.58 -14.01 -40.69
N ARG A 622 40.05 -13.60 -41.85
CA ARG A 622 38.75 -13.02 -42.23
C ARG A 622 37.59 -13.11 -41.26
#